data_AF-A0A7Y8HM49-F1
#
_entry.id   AF-A0A7Y8HM49-F1
#
_cell.length_a   1.000
_cell.length_b   1.000
_cell.length_c   1.000
_cell.angle_alpha   90.00
_cell.angle_beta   90.00
_cell.angle_gamma   90.00
#
_symmetry.space_group_name_H-M   'P 1'
#
loop_
_entity.id
_entity.type
_entity.pdbx_description
1 polymer ?
#
loop_
_entity_poly.entity_id
_entity_poly.type
_entity_poly.pdbx_seq_one_letter_code
_entity_poly.pdbx_strand_id
1 'polypeptide(L)'
;MFHIVVRLIPTKPARQIMAGLLLVLILLSFAPSSLSLAQEGNTEVLLAQKAGPAVVFIETVGRETELRRRLRAKNRVSELSFSTPAFRFSAVPVGSYGFITPKYLGMALITRSPDLPFEAVSPTPNSFEIHKLADGTGMLVGFVEAQLKPQLTSSQRPKNVRLGLYSNPSGKAPHIVALPLAKLLVDRMPTRLDPKEPGSAVLFEVDLQGTADSASR
;
A
#
# COMPACT_ATOMS: atom_id res chain seq x y z
N MET A 1 -51.84 74.30 -10.48
CA MET A 1 -50.86 74.91 -11.41
C MET A 1 -49.60 75.24 -10.62
N PHE A 2 -48.60 74.36 -10.60
CA PHE A 2 -47.24 74.66 -10.11
C PHE A 2 -46.23 73.77 -10.86
N HIS A 3 -45.26 74.42 -11.51
CA HIS A 3 -44.11 73.81 -12.18
C HIS A 3 -43.04 73.44 -11.15
N ILE A 4 -42.37 72.29 -11.32
CA ILE A 4 -40.97 72.13 -10.93
C ILE A 4 -40.23 71.32 -12.00
N VAL A 5 -39.23 71.96 -12.61
CA VAL A 5 -38.17 71.34 -13.40
C VAL A 5 -37.03 71.01 -12.44
N VAL A 6 -36.52 69.77 -12.44
CA VAL A 6 -35.13 69.51 -12.02
C VAL A 6 -34.46 68.49 -12.96
N ARG A 7 -33.23 68.87 -13.30
CA ARG A 7 -32.21 68.37 -14.23
C ARG A 7 -31.93 66.85 -14.29
N LEU A 8 -31.41 66.49 -15.47
CA LEU A 8 -30.62 65.30 -15.81
C LEU A 8 -29.55 64.91 -14.80
N ILE A 9 -29.38 63.59 -14.59
CA ILE A 9 -28.08 62.93 -14.46
C ILE A 9 -28.15 61.57 -15.18
N PRO A 10 -27.36 61.32 -16.24
CA PRO A 10 -27.20 59.99 -16.80
C PRO A 10 -26.08 59.24 -16.06
N THR A 11 -26.39 58.13 -15.41
CA THR A 11 -25.39 57.20 -14.86
C THR A 11 -25.55 55.80 -15.47
N LYS A 12 -24.74 55.50 -16.47
CA LYS A 12 -24.20 54.15 -16.68
C LYS A 12 -22.68 54.31 -16.59
N PRO A 13 -21.98 53.51 -15.77
CA PRO A 13 -21.54 52.22 -16.29
C PRO A 13 -21.38 51.14 -15.20
N ALA A 14 -22.46 50.62 -14.64
CA ALA A 14 -22.38 49.53 -13.65
C ALA A 14 -21.84 48.20 -14.23
N ARG A 15 -21.85 48.04 -15.56
CA ARG A 15 -21.41 46.80 -16.23
C ARG A 15 -19.89 46.70 -16.42
N GLN A 16 -19.18 47.83 -16.47
CA GLN A 16 -17.73 47.84 -16.67
C GLN A 16 -16.96 47.61 -15.37
N ILE A 17 -17.54 48.02 -14.23
CA ILE A 17 -16.91 47.85 -12.92
C ILE A 17 -16.87 46.36 -12.51
N MET A 18 -17.94 45.61 -12.79
CA MET A 18 -18.01 44.17 -12.51
C MET A 18 -17.06 43.33 -13.37
N ALA A 19 -16.86 43.70 -14.64
CA ALA A 19 -15.95 42.98 -15.54
C ALA A 19 -14.48 43.19 -15.16
N GLY A 20 -14.12 44.38 -14.69
CA GLY A 20 -12.75 44.68 -14.24
C GLY A 20 -12.34 43.89 -12.99
N LEU A 21 -13.26 43.71 -12.04
CA LEU A 21 -12.98 43.02 -10.77
C LEU A 21 -12.75 41.51 -10.97
N LEU A 22 -13.47 40.90 -11.92
CA LEU A 22 -13.28 39.49 -12.27
C LEU A 22 -11.95 39.25 -13.01
N LEU A 23 -11.53 40.18 -13.87
CA LEU A 23 -10.25 40.09 -14.59
C LEU A 23 -9.05 40.22 -13.64
N VAL A 24 -9.14 41.08 -12.62
CA VAL A 24 -8.09 41.24 -11.59
C VAL A 24 -7.94 39.96 -10.75
N LEU A 25 -9.04 39.32 -10.35
CA LEU A 25 -9.02 38.04 -9.63
C LEU A 25 -8.38 36.90 -10.46
N ILE A 26 -8.67 36.85 -11.76
CA ILE A 26 -8.06 35.86 -12.66
C ILE A 26 -6.56 36.13 -12.82
N LEU A 27 -6.13 37.38 -12.98
CA LEU A 27 -4.70 37.73 -13.10
C LEU A 27 -3.91 37.43 -11.81
N LEU A 28 -4.51 37.59 -10.63
CA LEU A 28 -3.92 37.16 -9.35
C LEU A 28 -3.81 35.64 -9.22
N SER A 29 -4.60 34.87 -9.98
CA SER A 29 -4.51 33.41 -10.03
C SER A 29 -3.39 32.90 -10.96
N PHE A 30 -2.92 33.77 -11.87
CA PHE A 30 -1.82 33.49 -12.80
C PHE A 30 -0.49 34.16 -12.40
N ALA A 31 -0.46 34.87 -11.27
CA ALA A 31 0.78 35.41 -10.72
C ALA A 31 1.59 34.26 -10.09
N PRO A 32 2.79 33.94 -10.60
CA PRO A 32 3.67 33.00 -9.91
C PRO A 32 4.03 33.61 -8.56
N SER A 33 3.84 32.84 -7.48
CA SER A 33 4.33 33.19 -6.14
C SER A 33 5.85 33.05 -6.12
N SER A 34 6.54 34.01 -6.73
CA SER A 34 7.99 34.09 -6.73
C SER A 34 8.37 35.49 -6.27
N LEU A 35 8.88 35.55 -5.03
CA LEU A 35 9.82 36.51 -4.42
C LEU A 35 9.72 36.23 -2.89
N SER A 36 10.77 35.96 -2.13
CA SER A 36 12.17 36.29 -2.30
C SER A 36 13.02 35.57 -1.24
N LEU A 37 14.33 35.59 -1.47
CA LEU A 37 15.45 35.53 -0.55
C LEU A 37 16.22 34.21 -0.43
N ALA A 38 17.46 34.31 -0.91
CA ALA A 38 18.48 33.31 -1.03
C ALA A 38 18.95 32.77 0.34
N GLN A 39 19.08 31.45 0.42
CA GLN A 39 20.16 30.83 1.17
C GLN A 39 20.63 29.59 0.41
N GLU A 40 21.85 29.70 -0.08
CA GLU A 40 22.74 28.67 -0.57
C GLU A 40 22.60 27.36 0.21
N GLY A 41 22.23 26.28 -0.47
CA GLY A 41 22.06 24.97 0.18
C GLY A 41 21.19 24.00 -0.62
N ASN A 42 21.79 23.46 -1.69
CA ASN A 42 21.51 22.15 -2.29
C ASN A 42 20.19 21.47 -1.86
N THR A 43 19.05 21.95 -2.36
CA THR A 43 17.76 21.28 -2.13
C THR A 43 17.49 20.40 -3.33
N GLU A 44 18.08 19.20 -3.30
CA GLU A 44 17.56 18.06 -4.05
C GLU A 44 16.09 17.93 -3.65
N VAL A 45 15.19 18.37 -4.53
CA VAL A 45 13.79 17.97 -4.48
C VAL A 45 13.79 16.48 -4.79
N LEU A 46 14.01 15.68 -3.76
CA LEU A 46 13.70 14.26 -3.77
C LEU A 46 12.19 14.18 -3.96
N LEU A 47 11.77 14.16 -5.23
CA LEU A 47 10.63 13.38 -5.66
C LEU A 47 10.94 11.94 -5.24
N ALA A 48 10.74 11.65 -3.96
CA ALA A 48 10.60 10.31 -3.46
C ALA A 48 9.30 9.79 -4.08
N GLN A 49 9.37 9.38 -5.36
CA GLN A 49 8.50 8.36 -5.88
C GLN A 49 8.63 7.22 -4.90
N LYS A 50 7.63 7.12 -4.02
CA LYS A 50 7.61 6.18 -2.92
C LYS A 50 7.55 4.78 -3.54
N ALA A 51 8.72 4.23 -3.82
CA ALA A 51 8.89 2.85 -4.20
C ALA A 51 8.09 2.03 -3.19
N GLY A 52 7.03 1.35 -3.64
CA GLY A 52 6.20 0.54 -2.74
C GLY A 52 7.08 -0.41 -1.92
N PRO A 53 6.63 -0.83 -0.73
CA PRO A 53 7.49 -1.41 0.29
C PRO A 53 8.40 -2.50 -0.25
N ALA A 54 9.63 -2.55 0.25
CA ALA A 54 10.57 -3.60 -0.12
C ALA A 54 10.12 -4.94 0.50
N VAL A 55 10.49 -6.04 -0.13
CA VAL A 55 10.32 -7.36 0.50
C VAL A 55 11.16 -7.41 1.76
N VAL A 56 10.57 -7.93 2.84
CA VAL A 56 11.25 -8.09 4.12
C VAL A 56 11.49 -9.56 4.38
N PHE A 57 12.76 -9.92 4.50
CA PHE A 57 13.20 -11.29 4.74
C PHE A 57 13.88 -11.41 6.11
N ILE A 58 13.72 -12.56 6.75
CA ILE A 58 14.50 -12.97 7.94
C ILE A 58 15.37 -14.15 7.55
N GLU A 59 16.67 -13.97 7.68
CA GLU A 59 17.64 -14.95 7.19
C GLU A 59 17.71 -16.21 8.04
N THR A 60 17.37 -16.10 9.32
CA THR A 60 17.41 -17.21 10.27
C THR A 60 16.22 -18.15 10.09
N VAL A 61 16.47 -19.46 10.16
CA VAL A 61 15.44 -20.48 10.34
C VAL A 61 15.20 -20.67 11.84
N GLY A 62 13.98 -21.01 12.23
CA GLY A 62 13.63 -21.20 13.63
C GLY A 62 12.16 -21.57 13.84
N ARG A 63 11.70 -21.46 15.08
CA ARG A 63 10.29 -21.69 15.43
C ARG A 63 9.41 -20.63 14.78
N GLU A 64 8.26 -21.06 14.25
CA GLU A 64 7.32 -20.18 13.54
C GLU A 64 6.96 -18.93 14.34
N THR A 65 6.61 -19.10 15.61
CA THR A 65 6.20 -18.00 16.50
C THR A 65 7.30 -16.95 16.68
N GLU A 66 8.56 -17.40 16.76
CA GLU A 66 9.72 -16.52 16.87
C GLU A 66 9.95 -15.73 15.57
N LEU A 67 9.87 -16.41 14.44
CA LEU A 67 10.05 -15.82 13.13
C LEU A 67 8.99 -14.76 12.84
N ARG A 68 7.71 -15.07 13.11
CA ARG A 68 6.61 -14.10 12.99
C ARG A 68 6.81 -12.91 13.92
N ARG A 69 7.17 -13.13 15.19
CA ARG A 69 7.44 -12.06 16.15
C ARG A 69 8.55 -11.12 15.67
N ARG A 70 9.66 -11.67 15.20
CA ARG A 70 10.77 -10.86 14.63
C ARG A 70 10.32 -10.07 13.41
N LEU A 71 9.50 -10.67 12.54
CA LEU A 71 9.01 -10.00 11.33
C LEU A 71 8.03 -8.87 11.66
N ARG A 72 7.15 -9.06 12.64
CA ARG A 72 6.26 -8.03 13.17
C ARG A 72 7.06 -6.85 13.74
N ALA A 73 8.08 -7.14 14.55
CA ALA A 73 8.98 -6.12 15.09
C ALA A 73 9.71 -5.35 13.99
N LYS A 74 10.24 -6.06 12.97
CA LYS A 74 10.92 -5.45 11.81
C LYS A 74 9.99 -4.55 10.99
N ASN A 75 8.74 -4.95 10.83
CA ASN A 75 7.71 -4.18 10.12
C ASN A 75 6.99 -3.15 11.01
N ARG A 76 7.33 -3.08 12.30
CA ARG A 76 6.73 -2.18 13.30
C ARG A 76 5.20 -2.29 13.34
N VAL A 77 4.70 -3.52 13.36
CA VAL A 77 3.26 -3.80 13.47
C VAL A 77 2.92 -4.44 14.81
N SER A 78 1.75 -4.09 15.33
CA SER A 78 1.17 -4.58 16.57
C SER A 78 -0.14 -5.33 16.29
N GLU A 79 -0.59 -6.11 17.26
CA GLU A 79 -1.82 -6.88 17.12
C GLU A 79 -3.03 -5.96 17.00
N LEU A 80 -4.00 -6.36 16.18
CA LEU A 80 -5.26 -5.62 16.05
C LEU A 80 -6.13 -5.83 17.29
N SER A 81 -6.60 -4.75 17.90
CA SER A 81 -7.47 -4.79 19.08
C SER A 81 -8.81 -5.50 18.80
N PHE A 82 -9.22 -6.38 19.73
CA PHE A 82 -10.30 -7.37 19.57
C PHE A 82 -11.74 -6.85 19.64
N SER A 83 -12.01 -5.56 19.40
CA SER A 83 -13.39 -5.05 19.51
C SER A 83 -14.33 -5.55 18.40
N THR A 84 -13.79 -6.10 17.31
CA THR A 84 -14.59 -6.73 16.23
C THR A 84 -13.80 -7.90 15.64
N PRO A 85 -14.43 -9.06 15.36
CA PRO A 85 -13.70 -10.24 14.90
C PRO A 85 -13.20 -10.11 13.45
N ALA A 86 -13.89 -9.34 12.60
CA ALA A 86 -13.56 -9.17 11.20
C ALA A 86 -13.66 -7.70 10.77
N PHE A 87 -12.64 -7.25 10.05
CA PHE A 87 -12.50 -5.91 9.51
C PHE A 87 -12.23 -5.97 8.01
N ARG A 88 -12.32 -4.80 7.38
CA ARG A 88 -11.80 -4.56 6.05
C ARG A 88 -10.41 -3.96 6.14
N PHE A 89 -9.48 -4.38 5.29
CA PHE A 89 -8.10 -3.91 5.29
C PHE A 89 -8.02 -2.37 5.26
N SER A 90 -8.89 -1.71 4.50
CA SER A 90 -9.00 -0.25 4.43
C SER A 90 -9.31 0.40 5.80
N ALA A 91 -10.15 -0.23 6.59
CA ALA A 91 -10.65 0.27 7.88
C ALA A 91 -9.76 -0.07 9.09
N VAL A 92 -8.84 -1.02 8.94
CA VAL A 92 -7.90 -1.40 10.02
C VAL A 92 -6.89 -0.27 10.27
N PRO A 93 -6.49 0.01 11.52
CA PRO A 93 -5.43 0.98 11.81
C PRO A 93 -4.11 0.65 11.12
N VAL A 94 -3.33 1.68 10.78
CA VAL A 94 -1.95 1.48 10.31
C VAL A 94 -1.06 0.99 11.45
N GLY A 95 0.01 0.25 11.10
CA GLY A 95 0.88 -0.36 12.12
C GLY A 95 0.23 -1.57 12.80
N SER A 96 -0.70 -2.25 12.13
CA SER A 96 -1.39 -3.42 12.67
C SER A 96 -1.11 -4.68 11.85
N TYR A 97 -1.20 -5.85 12.48
CA TYR A 97 -1.23 -7.14 11.80
C TYR A 97 -2.50 -7.94 12.14
N GLY A 98 -2.82 -8.89 11.27
CA GLY A 98 -3.95 -9.78 11.40
C GLY A 98 -3.89 -10.87 10.35
N PHE A 99 -5.02 -11.53 10.08
CA PHE A 99 -5.04 -12.79 9.36
C PHE A 99 -6.09 -12.80 8.25
N ILE A 100 -5.85 -13.66 7.25
CA ILE A 100 -6.77 -13.93 6.16
C ILE A 100 -6.77 -15.43 5.83
N THR A 101 -7.95 -16.00 5.57
CA THR A 101 -8.00 -17.38 5.08
C THR A 101 -7.42 -17.48 3.66
N PRO A 102 -6.79 -18.60 3.29
CA PRO A 102 -6.23 -18.77 1.95
C PRO A 102 -7.25 -18.57 0.83
N LYS A 103 -8.50 -19.04 1.04
CA LYS A 103 -9.57 -18.87 0.04
C LYS A 103 -9.86 -17.39 -0.23
N TYR A 104 -10.04 -16.57 0.81
CA TYR A 104 -10.34 -15.16 0.63
C TYR A 104 -9.16 -14.38 0.06
N LEU A 105 -7.93 -14.74 0.44
CA LEU A 105 -6.73 -14.15 -0.13
C LEU A 105 -6.64 -14.43 -1.64
N GLY A 106 -6.82 -15.70 -2.04
CA GLY A 106 -6.81 -16.09 -3.45
C GLY A 106 -7.84 -15.34 -4.27
N MET A 107 -9.09 -15.31 -3.79
CA MET A 107 -10.16 -14.55 -4.44
C MET A 107 -9.80 -13.06 -4.58
N ALA A 108 -9.35 -12.42 -3.50
CA ALA A 108 -9.03 -11.00 -3.51
C ALA A 108 -7.91 -10.65 -4.50
N LEU A 109 -6.85 -11.46 -4.59
CA LEU A 109 -5.75 -11.19 -5.51
C LEU A 109 -6.10 -11.48 -6.97
N ILE A 110 -6.88 -12.55 -7.24
CA ILE A 110 -7.37 -12.88 -8.60
C ILE A 110 -8.29 -11.78 -9.12
N THR A 111 -9.26 -11.34 -8.30
CA THR A 111 -10.23 -10.33 -8.72
C THR A 111 -9.72 -8.89 -8.56
N ARG A 112 -8.47 -8.71 -8.13
CA ARG A 112 -7.88 -7.39 -7.81
C ARG A 112 -8.77 -6.58 -6.86
N SER A 113 -9.37 -7.26 -5.87
CA SER A 113 -10.22 -6.61 -4.88
C SER A 113 -9.40 -5.55 -4.14
N PRO A 114 -9.87 -4.29 -4.08
CA PRO A 114 -9.13 -3.20 -3.44
C PRO A 114 -9.09 -3.34 -1.91
N ASP A 115 -9.97 -4.16 -1.32
CA ASP A 115 -10.16 -4.23 0.11
C ASP A 115 -10.37 -5.67 0.61
N LEU A 116 -9.34 -6.20 1.29
CA LEU A 116 -9.31 -7.58 1.75
C LEU A 116 -10.05 -7.75 3.08
N PRO A 117 -10.69 -8.90 3.34
CA PRO A 117 -11.11 -9.25 4.69
C PRO A 117 -9.89 -9.43 5.59
N PHE A 118 -10.00 -8.99 6.84
CA PHE A 118 -8.91 -8.94 7.79
C PHE A 118 -9.42 -9.35 9.18
N GLU A 119 -8.85 -10.39 9.75
CA GLU A 119 -9.27 -10.95 11.03
C GLU A 119 -8.22 -10.69 12.11
N ALA A 120 -8.65 -10.33 13.33
CA ALA A 120 -7.72 -10.09 14.44
C ALA A 120 -7.06 -11.39 14.94
N VAL A 121 -7.80 -12.51 14.87
CA VAL A 121 -7.35 -13.83 15.28
C VAL A 121 -7.27 -14.73 14.05
N SER A 122 -6.26 -15.61 14.01
CA SER A 122 -6.13 -16.59 12.92
C SER A 122 -7.31 -17.56 12.92
N PRO A 123 -8.20 -17.55 11.91
CA PRO A 123 -9.38 -18.42 11.89
C PRO A 123 -9.02 -19.88 11.67
N THR A 124 -7.87 -20.14 11.04
CA THR A 124 -7.36 -21.49 10.78
C THR A 124 -5.85 -21.55 10.99
N PRO A 125 -5.26 -22.74 11.26
CA PRO A 125 -3.80 -22.92 11.41
C PRO A 125 -2.98 -22.56 10.16
N ASN A 126 -3.62 -22.58 8.99
CA ASN A 126 -3.01 -22.30 7.69
C ASN A 126 -3.42 -20.94 7.10
N SER A 127 -3.94 -20.04 7.94
CA SER A 127 -4.22 -18.67 7.51
C SER A 127 -2.92 -17.90 7.25
N PHE A 128 -2.98 -16.98 6.30
CA PHE A 128 -1.88 -16.07 6.05
C PHE A 128 -1.98 -14.87 6.99
N GLU A 129 -0.83 -14.31 7.34
CA GLU A 129 -0.75 -13.09 8.13
C GLU A 129 -0.55 -11.90 7.18
N ILE A 130 -1.24 -10.80 7.46
CA ILE A 130 -1.14 -9.54 6.72
C ILE A 130 -0.68 -8.46 7.67
N HIS A 131 0.31 -7.67 7.25
CA HIS A 131 0.74 -6.47 7.95
C HIS A 131 0.23 -5.24 7.21
N LYS A 132 -0.43 -4.32 7.90
CA LYS A 132 -0.69 -2.97 7.42
C LYS A 132 0.39 -2.05 7.99
N LEU A 133 1.27 -1.56 7.11
CA LEU A 133 2.38 -0.72 7.51
C LEU A 133 1.91 0.70 7.90
N ALA A 134 2.79 1.46 8.54
CA ALA A 134 2.54 2.86 8.94
C ALA A 134 2.10 3.77 7.78
N ASP A 135 2.45 3.38 6.56
CA ASP A 135 2.24 4.13 5.35
C ASP A 135 0.97 3.71 4.58
N GLY A 136 0.16 2.83 5.20
CA GLY A 136 -1.10 2.29 4.68
C GLY A 136 -0.95 1.07 3.78
N THR A 137 0.26 0.71 3.35
CA THR A 137 0.48 -0.40 2.44
C THR A 137 0.41 -1.76 3.14
N GLY A 138 0.03 -2.79 2.39
CA GLY A 138 -0.13 -4.14 2.89
C GLY A 138 1.04 -5.06 2.52
N MET A 139 1.49 -5.87 3.48
CA MET A 139 2.46 -6.95 3.27
C MET A 139 1.83 -8.29 3.62
N LEU A 140 1.97 -9.27 2.74
CA LEU A 140 1.58 -10.66 2.95
C LEU A 140 2.74 -11.45 3.53
N VAL A 141 2.53 -12.11 4.65
CA VAL A 141 3.54 -12.92 5.33
C VAL A 141 3.35 -14.40 5.02
N GLY A 142 4.44 -15.06 4.68
CA GLY A 142 4.49 -16.51 4.50
C GLY A 142 5.92 -17.02 4.51
N PHE A 143 6.09 -18.25 4.06
CA PHE A 143 7.37 -18.95 4.03
C PHE A 143 7.77 -19.28 2.59
N VAL A 144 9.07 -19.23 2.32
CA VAL A 144 9.65 -19.49 0.99
C VAL A 144 10.85 -20.41 1.09
N GLU A 145 11.21 -21.00 -0.05
CA GLU A 145 12.39 -21.85 -0.19
C GLU A 145 13.67 -21.02 -0.07
N ALA A 146 14.73 -21.63 0.48
CA ALA A 146 16.01 -20.96 0.73
C ALA A 146 16.66 -20.38 -0.54
N GLN A 147 16.46 -21.05 -1.67
CA GLN A 147 17.03 -20.67 -2.98
C GLN A 147 16.46 -19.35 -3.52
N LEU A 148 15.31 -18.89 -3.01
CA LEU A 148 14.67 -17.65 -3.45
C LEU A 148 15.28 -16.39 -2.82
N LYS A 149 16.18 -16.54 -1.82
CA LYS A 149 16.80 -15.41 -1.11
C LYS A 149 17.45 -14.36 -2.05
N PRO A 150 18.29 -14.72 -3.05
CA PRO A 150 18.91 -13.73 -3.93
C PRO A 150 17.89 -12.97 -4.78
N GLN A 151 16.84 -13.66 -5.24
CA GLN A 151 15.79 -13.09 -6.09
C GLN A 151 14.86 -12.14 -5.32
N LEU A 152 14.77 -12.33 -4.00
CA LEU A 152 13.98 -11.49 -3.11
C LEU A 152 14.74 -10.26 -2.60
N THR A 153 16.07 -10.22 -2.77
CA THR A 153 16.93 -9.11 -2.35
C THR A 153 17.10 -8.12 -3.51
N SER A 154 16.96 -6.81 -3.26
CA SER A 154 16.79 -5.78 -4.31
C SER A 154 17.90 -5.71 -5.36
N SER A 155 19.12 -6.16 -5.09
CA SER A 155 20.25 -6.01 -6.02
C SER A 155 20.28 -7.02 -7.18
N GLN A 156 19.55 -8.14 -7.07
CA GLN A 156 19.59 -9.22 -8.08
C GLN A 156 18.19 -9.67 -8.51
N ARG A 157 17.15 -8.89 -8.16
CA ARG A 157 15.76 -9.27 -8.41
C ARG A 157 15.45 -9.21 -9.91
N PRO A 158 15.04 -10.33 -10.54
CA PRO A 158 14.44 -10.31 -11.88
C PRO A 158 13.17 -9.44 -11.92
N LYS A 159 12.82 -8.90 -13.10
CA LYS A 159 11.62 -8.05 -13.25
C LYS A 159 10.34 -8.69 -12.71
N ASN A 160 10.21 -10.01 -12.84
CA ASN A 160 9.16 -10.80 -12.23
C ASN A 160 9.77 -12.07 -11.64
N VAL A 161 9.34 -12.46 -10.44
CA VAL A 161 9.79 -13.69 -9.77
C VAL A 161 8.55 -14.51 -9.43
N ARG A 162 8.43 -15.69 -10.05
CA ARG A 162 7.43 -16.68 -9.64
C ARG A 162 7.95 -17.42 -8.42
N LEU A 163 7.15 -17.47 -7.37
CA LEU A 163 7.51 -18.15 -6.13
C LEU A 163 6.33 -18.89 -5.52
N GLY A 164 6.64 -19.96 -4.79
CA GLY A 164 5.70 -20.61 -3.89
C GLY A 164 5.76 -19.97 -2.51
N LEU A 165 4.66 -19.33 -2.10
CA LEU A 165 4.49 -18.79 -0.75
C LEU A 165 3.68 -19.77 0.08
N TYR A 166 4.29 -20.29 1.14
CA TYR A 166 3.69 -21.27 2.04
C TYR A 166 3.09 -20.59 3.28
N SER A 167 1.94 -21.05 3.77
CA SER A 167 1.30 -20.48 4.97
C SER A 167 2.09 -20.74 6.26
N ASN A 168 2.80 -21.87 6.34
CA ASN A 168 3.53 -22.37 7.50
C ASN A 168 4.94 -22.82 7.08
N PRO A 169 5.91 -22.88 8.01
CA PRO A 169 7.25 -23.36 7.68
C PRO A 169 7.22 -24.86 7.38
N SER A 170 8.10 -25.28 6.48
CA SER A 170 8.34 -26.70 6.19
C SER A 170 9.82 -26.93 5.89
N GLY A 171 10.22 -28.19 5.74
CA GLY A 171 11.58 -28.52 5.28
C GLY A 171 11.90 -27.93 3.90
N LYS A 172 10.89 -27.72 3.04
CA LYS A 172 11.05 -27.08 1.72
C LYS A 172 11.10 -25.56 1.80
N ALA A 173 10.29 -24.97 2.69
CA ALA A 173 10.16 -23.53 2.85
C ALA A 173 10.41 -23.10 4.31
N PRO A 174 11.67 -23.01 4.74
CA PRO A 174 12.00 -22.72 6.13
C PRO A 174 12.12 -21.22 6.44
N HIS A 175 12.15 -20.35 5.41
CA HIS A 175 12.42 -18.92 5.60
C HIS A 175 11.16 -18.07 5.54
N ILE A 176 10.95 -17.23 6.55
CA ILE A 176 9.82 -16.30 6.58
C ILE A 176 10.11 -15.04 5.74
N VAL A 177 9.08 -14.56 5.05
CA VAL A 177 9.13 -13.37 4.21
C VAL A 177 7.84 -12.57 4.34
N ALA A 178 7.92 -11.25 4.20
CA ALA A 178 6.80 -10.36 3.94
C ALA A 178 6.89 -9.79 2.52
N LEU A 179 5.86 -10.01 1.71
CA LEU A 179 5.76 -9.59 0.31
C LEU A 179 4.75 -8.46 0.14
N PRO A 180 5.03 -7.40 -0.64
CA PRO A 180 4.07 -6.31 -0.88
C PRO A 180 2.82 -6.80 -1.60
N LEU A 181 1.65 -6.69 -0.98
CA LEU A 181 0.37 -7.14 -1.55
C LEU A 181 0.11 -6.52 -2.93
N ALA A 182 0.43 -5.23 -3.09
CA ALA A 182 0.25 -4.49 -4.34
C ALA A 182 1.15 -4.99 -5.50
N LYS A 183 2.23 -5.74 -5.20
CA LYS A 183 3.15 -6.28 -6.20
C LYS A 183 2.91 -7.76 -6.50
N LEU A 184 1.89 -8.37 -5.89
CA LEU A 184 1.54 -9.77 -6.15
C LEU A 184 0.58 -9.89 -7.33
N LEU A 185 0.93 -10.75 -8.28
CA LEU A 185 0.00 -11.26 -9.29
C LEU A 185 -0.21 -12.73 -9.04
N VAL A 186 -1.42 -13.19 -9.28
CA VAL A 186 -1.80 -14.60 -9.11
C VAL A 186 -2.75 -14.97 -10.24
N ASP A 187 -2.62 -16.20 -10.71
CA ASP A 187 -3.46 -16.78 -11.75
C ASP A 187 -4.30 -17.96 -11.23
N ARG A 188 -4.02 -18.43 -10.00
CA ARG A 188 -4.59 -19.65 -9.42
C ARG A 188 -4.96 -19.46 -7.95
N MET A 189 -5.90 -20.29 -7.50
CA MET A 189 -6.26 -20.36 -6.09
C MET A 189 -5.17 -21.08 -5.27
N PRO A 190 -4.96 -20.69 -4.00
CA PRO A 190 -4.05 -21.40 -3.11
C PRO A 190 -4.44 -22.88 -2.95
N THR A 191 -3.45 -23.76 -2.95
CA THR A 191 -3.64 -25.22 -2.90
C THR A 191 -3.13 -25.77 -1.58
N ARG A 192 -3.98 -26.55 -0.88
CA ARG A 192 -3.55 -27.29 0.32
C ARG A 192 -2.57 -28.38 -0.07
N LEU A 193 -1.48 -28.52 0.69
CA LEU A 193 -0.48 -29.55 0.43
C LEU A 193 -1.01 -30.95 0.76
N ASP A 194 -1.81 -31.08 1.81
CA ASP A 194 -2.59 -32.29 2.09
C ASP A 194 -4.10 -31.94 2.05
N PRO A 195 -4.83 -32.35 1.00
CA PRO A 195 -6.26 -32.12 0.89
C PRO A 195 -7.09 -32.82 1.98
N LYS A 196 -6.57 -33.89 2.60
CA LYS A 196 -7.27 -34.68 3.62
C LYS A 196 -7.18 -34.04 5.00
N GLU A 197 -6.20 -33.17 5.22
CA GLU A 197 -5.98 -32.46 6.48
C GLU A 197 -6.39 -30.99 6.34
N PRO A 198 -7.53 -30.55 6.91
CA PRO A 198 -8.03 -29.17 6.74
C PRO A 198 -7.06 -28.08 7.22
N GLY A 199 -6.23 -28.40 8.21
CA GLY A 199 -5.21 -27.51 8.78
C GLY A 199 -3.85 -27.59 8.09
N SER A 200 -3.70 -28.39 7.02
CA SER A 200 -2.42 -28.52 6.31
C SER A 200 -1.97 -27.20 5.71
N ALA A 201 -0.65 -27.06 5.59
CA ALA A 201 -0.05 -25.90 4.97
C ALA A 201 -0.57 -25.69 3.54
N VAL A 202 -0.70 -24.43 3.16
CA VAL A 202 -1.17 -24.03 1.84
C VAL A 202 -0.03 -23.44 1.05
N LEU A 203 0.12 -23.90 -0.19
CA LEU A 203 0.98 -23.30 -1.20
C LEU A 203 0.17 -22.29 -2.00
N PHE A 204 0.71 -21.09 -2.10
CA PHE A 204 0.21 -20.06 -2.98
C PHE A 204 1.28 -19.68 -3.99
N GLU A 205 1.07 -20.05 -5.25
CA GLU A 205 1.94 -19.62 -6.34
C GLU A 205 1.64 -18.16 -6.68
N VAL A 206 2.65 -17.30 -6.56
CA VAL A 206 2.51 -15.87 -6.81
C VAL A 206 3.66 -15.38 -7.69
N ASP A 207 3.35 -14.45 -8.57
CA ASP A 207 4.35 -13.67 -9.29
C ASP A 207 4.56 -12.35 -8.55
N LEU A 208 5.78 -12.14 -8.06
CA LEU A 208 6.19 -10.90 -7.45
C LEU A 208 6.75 -9.96 -8.53
N GLN A 209 6.08 -8.83 -8.74
CA GLN A 209 6.58 -7.78 -9.61
C GLN A 209 7.76 -7.05 -8.97
N GLY A 210 8.78 -6.78 -9.78
CA GLY A 210 9.89 -5.91 -9.46
C GLY A 210 9.43 -4.47 -9.25
N THR A 211 10.23 -3.69 -8.53
CA THR A 211 10.10 -2.24 -8.56
C THR A 211 10.72 -1.80 -9.89
N ALA A 212 9.96 -1.12 -10.75
CA ALA A 212 10.59 -0.45 -11.87
C ALA A 212 11.54 0.60 -11.27
N ASP A 213 12.85 0.42 -11.44
CA ASP A 213 13.79 1.51 -11.26
C ASP A 213 13.42 2.56 -12.30
N SER A 214 12.88 3.69 -11.85
CA SER A 214 12.74 4.89 -12.66
C SER A 214 14.14 5.47 -12.91
N ALA A 215 14.97 4.75 -13.67
CA ALA A 215 16.27 5.16 -14.16
C ALA A 215 16.35 4.86 -15.66
N SER A 216 15.46 5.48 -16.42
CA SER A 216 15.69 5.74 -17.84
C SER A 216 14.82 6.91 -18.30
N ARG A 217 15.34 8.12 -18.16
CA ARG A 217 15.22 9.20 -19.15
C ARG A 217 16.23 10.29 -18.82
#